data_AF-A0A098BX87-F1
#
_entry.id   AF-A0A098BX87-F1
#
_cell.length_a   1.000
_cell.length_b   1.000
_cell.length_c   1.000
_cell.angle_alpha   90.00
_cell.angle_beta   90.00
_cell.angle_gamma   90.00
#
_symmetry.space_group_name_H-M   'P 1'
#
loop_
_entity.id
_entity.type
_entity.pdbx_description
1 polymer ?
#
loop_
_entity_poly.entity_id
_entity_poly.type
_entity_poly.pdbx_seq_one_letter_code
_entity_poly.pdbx_strand_id
1 'polypeptide(L)'
;LIGSPPGYIGYSEGGQLTEQVYKKPNSVILFDEIEKAHTDIYNIMLQILDEGRLTDSTGKLIDFTNTIILLTSNLGCPNTYDKYLKNKNYLSNIDLKDIKDRILTHINNYFKPEFLNRLTNILVFNPLNINNLLLICDKFINEIKNKLYIHKLNILIYIQYHIKYIIVKL
;
A
#
# COMPACT_ATOMS: atom_id res chain seq x y z
N LEU A 1 12.78 -12.45 -4.78
CA LEU A 1 12.32 -11.46 -5.79
C LEU A 1 12.87 -11.74 -7.18
N ILE A 2 14.20 -11.85 -7.32
CA ILE A 2 14.87 -12.00 -8.63
C ILE A 2 15.34 -13.45 -8.91
N GLY A 3 15.43 -14.28 -7.87
CA GLY A 3 15.90 -15.66 -7.95
C GLY A 3 17.23 -15.82 -7.21
N SER A 4 17.66 -17.06 -6.98
CA SER A 4 18.99 -17.34 -6.42
C SER A 4 20.07 -17.22 -7.49
N PRO A 5 21.31 -16.80 -7.16
CA PRO A 5 22.43 -16.79 -8.10
C PRO A 5 22.84 -18.21 -8.54
N PRO A 6 23.61 -18.34 -9.64
CA PRO A 6 24.13 -19.63 -10.10
C PRO A 6 24.87 -20.39 -9.00
N GLY A 7 24.49 -21.65 -8.75
CA GLY A 7 25.10 -22.52 -7.75
C GLY A 7 24.40 -22.60 -6.39
N TYR A 8 23.27 -21.90 -6.21
CA TYR A 8 22.44 -21.99 -4.99
C TYR A 8 21.13 -22.74 -5.24
N ILE A 9 20.56 -23.32 -4.17
CA ILE A 9 19.23 -23.95 -4.21
C ILE A 9 18.19 -22.88 -4.63
N GLY A 10 17.35 -23.21 -5.60
CA GLY A 10 16.39 -22.27 -6.21
C GLY A 10 16.91 -21.47 -7.40
N TYR A 11 18.10 -21.81 -7.94
CA TYR A 11 18.65 -21.18 -9.15
C TYR A 11 17.80 -21.40 -10.41
N SER A 12 17.18 -22.58 -10.56
CA SER A 12 16.34 -22.92 -11.71
C SER A 12 14.92 -22.36 -11.63
N GLU A 13 14.54 -21.78 -10.49
CA GLU A 13 13.28 -21.05 -10.33
C GLU A 13 13.56 -19.57 -10.57
N GLY A 14 13.04 -19.02 -11.67
CA GLY A 14 13.10 -17.58 -11.90
C GLY A 14 12.50 -16.80 -10.73
N GLY A 15 12.93 -15.55 -10.55
CA GLY A 15 12.49 -14.74 -9.44
C GLY A 15 10.97 -14.61 -9.32
N GLN A 16 10.45 -14.69 -8.09
CA GLN A 16 9.02 -14.55 -7.81
C GLN A 16 8.40 -13.27 -8.41
N LEU A 17 9.16 -12.17 -8.48
CA LEU A 17 8.71 -10.93 -9.10
C LEU A 17 8.89 -10.99 -10.62
N THR A 18 10.10 -11.34 -11.06
CA THR A 18 10.51 -11.30 -12.47
C THR A 18 9.68 -12.26 -13.33
N GLU A 19 9.37 -13.46 -12.83
CA GLU A 19 8.52 -14.42 -13.53
C GLU A 19 7.04 -13.99 -13.61
N GLN A 20 6.51 -13.33 -12.57
CA GLN A 20 5.12 -12.87 -12.60
C GLN A 20 4.94 -11.73 -13.62
N VAL A 21 5.88 -10.80 -13.65
CA VAL A 21 5.87 -9.69 -14.62
C VAL A 21 6.14 -10.20 -16.03
N TYR A 22 7.05 -11.16 -16.20
CA TYR A 22 7.27 -11.79 -17.50
C TYR A 22 6.01 -12.44 -18.07
N LYS A 23 5.25 -13.17 -17.23
CA LYS A 23 4.01 -13.83 -17.63
C LYS A 23 2.86 -12.84 -17.84
N LYS A 24 2.84 -11.74 -17.09
CA LYS A 24 1.78 -10.72 -17.09
C LYS A 24 2.39 -9.32 -17.01
N PRO A 25 2.90 -8.78 -18.14
CA PRO A 25 3.61 -7.49 -18.15
C PRO A 25 2.69 -6.30 -17.82
N ASN A 26 1.39 -6.42 -18.12
CA ASN A 26 0.38 -5.43 -17.74
C ASN A 26 -0.14 -5.74 -16.34
N SER A 27 0.62 -5.36 -15.31
CA SER A 27 0.29 -5.67 -13.92
C SER A 27 0.41 -4.47 -12.99
N VAL A 28 -0.22 -4.59 -11.82
CA VAL A 28 -0.02 -3.67 -10.69
C VAL A 28 0.77 -4.42 -9.65
N ILE A 29 1.92 -3.87 -9.25
CA ILE A 29 2.80 -4.43 -8.24
C ILE A 29 2.72 -3.56 -7.00
N LEU A 30 2.43 -4.18 -5.86
CA LEU A 30 2.41 -3.51 -4.56
C LEU A 30 3.62 -3.94 -3.74
N PHE A 31 4.43 -2.97 -3.32
CA PHE A 31 5.42 -3.16 -2.26
C PHE A 31 4.90 -2.53 -0.99
N ASP A 32 4.66 -3.39 0.00
CA ASP A 32 4.13 -2.96 1.29
C ASP A 32 5.26 -2.57 2.25
N GLU A 33 5.06 -1.50 3.02
CA GLU A 33 5.98 -1.00 4.05
C GLU A 33 7.44 -0.89 3.59
N ILE A 34 7.68 -0.15 2.51
CA ILE A 34 8.98 -0.08 1.83
C ILE A 34 10.12 0.38 2.77
N GLU A 35 9.82 1.14 3.83
CA GLU A 35 10.79 1.57 4.85
C GLU A 35 11.36 0.42 5.70
N LYS A 36 10.77 -0.77 5.64
CA LYS A 36 11.31 -1.96 6.31
C LYS A 36 12.21 -2.79 5.41
N ALA A 37 12.27 -2.47 4.12
CA ALA A 37 13.04 -3.22 3.15
C ALA A 37 14.56 -3.05 3.35
N HIS A 38 15.32 -4.11 3.04
CA HIS A 38 16.78 -4.08 3.05
C HIS A 38 17.33 -3.19 1.91
N THR A 39 18.55 -2.67 2.06
CA THR A 39 19.23 -1.82 1.06
C THR A 39 19.29 -2.45 -0.33
N ASP A 40 19.40 -3.77 -0.42
CA ASP A 40 19.46 -4.47 -1.71
C ASP A 40 18.15 -4.35 -2.50
N ILE A 41 17.01 -4.26 -1.81
CA ILE A 41 15.70 -4.03 -2.44
C ILE A 41 15.66 -2.65 -3.09
N TYR A 42 16.25 -1.63 -2.45
CA TYR A 42 16.30 -0.29 -3.00
C TYR A 42 17.09 -0.24 -4.31
N ASN A 43 18.23 -0.93 -4.40
CA ASN A 43 19.02 -0.96 -5.63
C ASN A 43 18.24 -1.58 -6.79
N ILE A 44 17.51 -2.66 -6.51
CA ILE A 44 16.63 -3.31 -7.48
C ILE A 44 15.50 -2.36 -7.90
N MET A 45 14.89 -1.65 -6.95
CA MET A 45 13.82 -0.69 -7.25
C MET A 45 14.32 0.47 -8.08
N LEU A 46 15.50 1.02 -7.77
CA LEU A 46 16.11 2.09 -8.56
C LEU A 46 16.31 1.65 -10.01
N GLN A 47 16.83 0.43 -10.24
CA GLN A 47 16.99 -0.10 -11.58
C GLN A 47 15.64 -0.20 -12.33
N ILE A 48 14.61 -0.73 -11.67
CA ILE A 48 13.28 -0.86 -12.27
C ILE A 48 12.66 0.51 -12.57
N LEU A 49 12.76 1.46 -11.63
CA LEU A 49 12.17 2.80 -11.77
C LEU A 49 12.93 3.67 -12.79
N ASP A 50 14.22 3.41 -13.01
CA ASP A 50 15.06 4.16 -13.96
C ASP A 50 14.97 3.58 -15.37
N GLU A 51 15.24 2.30 -15.52
CA GLU A 51 15.38 1.65 -16.82
C GLU A 51 14.06 1.03 -17.32
N GLY A 52 13.07 0.90 -16.44
CA GLY A 52 11.84 0.15 -16.72
C GLY A 52 12.12 -1.33 -16.93
N ARG A 53 13.28 -1.84 -16.51
CA ARG A 53 13.75 -3.19 -16.80
C ARG A 53 14.54 -3.76 -15.63
N LEU A 54 14.57 -5.08 -15.52
CA LEU A 54 15.36 -5.80 -14.54
C LEU A 54 15.92 -7.08 -15.14
N THR A 55 17.21 -7.31 -14.97
CA THR A 55 17.83 -8.59 -15.33
C THR A 55 17.78 -9.52 -14.14
N ASP A 56 17.26 -10.73 -14.34
CA ASP A 56 17.19 -11.71 -13.27
C ASP A 56 18.49 -12.50 -13.05
N SER A 57 18.55 -13.34 -12.02
CA SER A 57 19.75 -14.12 -11.70
C SER A 57 20.08 -15.21 -12.73
N THR A 58 19.14 -15.50 -13.63
CA THR A 58 19.34 -16.39 -14.79
C THR A 58 19.84 -15.64 -16.02
N GLY A 59 19.92 -14.31 -15.96
CA GLY A 59 20.32 -13.44 -17.06
C GLY A 59 19.16 -12.99 -17.96
N LYS A 60 17.92 -13.30 -17.58
CA LYS A 60 16.73 -12.95 -18.36
C LYS A 60 16.33 -11.49 -18.10
N LEU A 61 16.18 -10.71 -19.15
CA LEU A 61 15.74 -9.33 -19.09
C LEU A 61 14.21 -9.25 -19.03
N ILE A 62 13.68 -8.64 -17.98
CA ILE A 62 12.24 -8.43 -17.77
C ILE A 62 11.88 -6.97 -17.98
N ASP A 63 10.79 -6.72 -18.67
CA ASP A 63 10.27 -5.38 -18.98
C ASP A 63 9.13 -5.00 -18.02
N PHE A 64 9.28 -3.85 -17.35
CA PHE A 64 8.35 -3.25 -16.40
C PHE A 64 7.66 -2.00 -16.97
N THR A 65 7.91 -1.62 -18.22
CA THR A 65 7.36 -0.38 -18.82
C THR A 65 5.82 -0.33 -18.84
N ASN A 66 5.14 -1.48 -18.85
CA ASN A 66 3.68 -1.58 -18.77
C ASN A 66 3.16 -1.94 -17.37
N THR A 67 4.00 -1.81 -16.35
CA THR A 67 3.67 -2.15 -14.96
C THR A 67 3.47 -0.90 -14.12
N ILE A 68 2.39 -0.87 -13.33
CA ILE A 68 2.18 0.17 -12.31
C ILE A 68 2.79 -0.32 -11.01
N ILE A 69 3.72 0.45 -10.45
CA ILE A 69 4.35 0.15 -9.16
C ILE A 69 3.73 1.04 -8.09
N LEU A 70 3.14 0.42 -7.07
CA LEU A 70 2.61 1.06 -5.88
C LEU A 70 3.50 0.72 -4.70
N LEU A 71 3.91 1.75 -3.96
CA LEU A 71 4.67 1.62 -2.73
C LEU A 71 3.81 2.16 -1.59
N THR A 72 3.77 1.45 -0.47
CA THR A 72 3.18 1.97 0.77
C THR A 72 4.28 2.23 1.77
N SER A 73 4.02 3.20 2.65
CA SER A 73 4.91 3.49 3.77
C SER A 73 4.11 4.05 4.93
N ASN A 74 4.50 3.66 6.14
CA ASN A 74 3.96 4.20 7.39
C ASN A 74 4.85 5.31 7.98
N LEU A 75 5.85 5.79 7.24
CA LEU A 75 6.77 6.82 7.71
C LEU A 75 6.06 8.14 8.03
N GLY A 76 6.35 8.67 9.22
CA GLY A 76 5.82 9.95 9.68
C GLY A 76 4.33 9.93 10.05
N CYS A 77 3.63 8.81 9.87
CA CYS A 77 2.26 8.65 10.32
C CYS A 77 2.20 8.78 11.85
N PRO A 78 1.33 9.64 12.40
CA PRO A 78 1.16 9.75 13.84
C PRO A 78 0.48 8.50 14.41
N ASN A 79 1.01 7.96 15.52
CA ASN A 79 0.39 6.83 16.21
C ASN A 79 -1.00 7.19 16.77
N THR A 80 -1.17 8.44 17.23
CA THR A 80 -2.45 8.98 17.68
C THR A 80 -2.64 10.41 17.19
N TYR A 81 -3.89 10.81 17.03
CA TYR A 81 -4.28 12.17 16.62
C TYR A 81 -4.63 13.07 17.81
N ASP A 82 -4.35 12.64 19.04
CA ASP A 82 -4.78 13.32 20.28
C ASP A 82 -4.29 14.78 20.34
N LYS A 83 -3.08 15.03 19.82
CA LYS A 83 -2.52 16.39 19.70
C LYS A 83 -3.44 17.33 18.89
N TYR A 84 -4.05 16.81 17.83
CA TYR A 84 -4.89 17.57 16.90
C TYR A 84 -6.36 17.60 17.33
N LEU A 85 -6.80 16.59 18.09
CA LEU A 85 -8.16 16.46 18.61
C LEU A 85 -8.34 17.09 19.99
N LYS A 86 -7.31 17.76 20.54
CA LYS A 86 -7.41 18.45 21.82
C LYS A 86 -8.49 19.54 21.74
N ASN A 87 -9.61 19.32 22.44
CA ASN A 87 -10.81 20.16 22.45
C ASN A 87 -11.61 20.18 21.13
N LYS A 88 -11.40 19.21 20.22
CA LYS A 88 -12.14 19.09 18.95
C LYS A 88 -12.44 17.63 18.63
N ASN A 89 -13.62 17.37 18.04
CA ASN A 89 -14.01 16.03 17.60
C ASN A 89 -13.70 15.77 16.11
N TYR A 90 -12.98 16.67 15.44
CA TYR A 90 -12.66 16.57 14.02
C TYR A 90 -11.29 17.17 13.73
N LEU A 91 -10.66 16.70 12.65
CA LEU A 91 -9.42 17.28 12.10
C LEU A 91 -9.79 18.39 11.12
N SER A 92 -9.33 19.60 11.37
CA SER A 92 -9.53 20.72 10.45
C SER A 92 -8.58 20.61 9.24
N ASN A 93 -8.85 21.37 8.18
CA ASN A 93 -7.97 21.43 7.01
C ASN A 93 -6.54 21.87 7.36
N ILE A 94 -6.39 22.68 8.41
CA ILE A 94 -5.08 23.13 8.92
C ILE A 94 -4.35 21.95 9.58
N ASP A 95 -5.06 21.15 10.39
CA ASP A 95 -4.48 19.98 11.05
C ASP A 95 -4.05 18.92 10.03
N LEU A 96 -4.89 18.66 9.01
CA LEU A 96 -4.57 17.74 7.92
C LEU A 96 -3.34 18.18 7.12
N LYS A 97 -3.19 19.50 6.91
CA LYS A 97 -2.02 20.06 6.24
C LYS A 97 -0.75 19.86 7.06
N ASP A 98 -0.78 20.15 8.36
CA ASP A 98 0.36 19.94 9.27
C ASP A 98 0.79 18.46 9.31
N ILE A 99 -0.17 17.53 9.40
CA ILE A 99 0.09 16.09 9.36
C ILE A 99 0.77 15.70 8.03
N LYS A 100 0.25 16.20 6.91
CA LYS A 100 0.82 15.94 5.58
C LYS A 100 2.25 16.46 5.46
N ASP A 101 2.50 17.70 5.89
CA ASP A 101 3.82 18.32 5.81
C ASP A 101 4.84 17.57 6.69
N ARG A 102 4.40 17.11 7.87
CA ARG A 102 5.21 16.23 8.74
C ARG A 102 5.54 14.90 8.06
N ILE A 103 4.56 14.22 7.47
CA ILE A 103 4.78 12.95 6.74
C ILE A 103 5.80 13.16 5.61
N LEU A 104 5.62 14.19 4.79
CA LEU A 104 6.54 14.50 3.69
C LEU A 104 7.96 14.80 4.20
N THR A 105 8.09 15.50 5.33
CA THR A 105 9.39 15.75 5.96
C THR A 105 10.07 14.46 6.39
N HIS A 106 9.33 13.51 6.99
CA HIS A 106 9.89 12.20 7.37
C HIS A 106 10.29 11.37 6.15
N ILE A 107 9.50 11.38 5.08
CA ILE A 107 9.82 10.72 3.81
C ILE A 107 11.13 11.27 3.23
N ASN A 108 11.26 12.60 3.16
CA ASN A 108 12.46 13.27 2.63
C ASN A 108 13.72 13.02 3.45
N ASN A 109 13.58 12.84 4.77
CA ASN A 109 14.71 12.56 5.66
C ASN A 109 15.13 11.08 5.62
N TYR A 110 14.19 10.18 5.37
CA TYR A 110 14.42 8.74 5.38
C TYR A 110 14.93 8.23 4.02
N PHE A 111 14.22 8.57 2.94
CA PHE A 111 14.59 8.10 1.60
C PHE A 111 15.60 9.04 0.95
N LYS A 112 16.56 8.46 0.22
CA LYS A 112 17.51 9.24 -0.57
C LYS A 112 16.78 10.01 -1.67
N PRO A 113 17.20 11.24 -2.01
CA PRO A 113 16.63 12.01 -3.11
C PRO A 113 16.61 11.26 -4.44
N GLU A 114 17.62 10.43 -4.69
CA GLU A 114 17.71 9.57 -5.88
C GLU A 114 16.47 8.68 -6.04
N PHE A 115 15.97 8.07 -4.96
CA PHE A 115 14.78 7.24 -5.00
C PHE A 115 13.51 8.07 -5.21
N LEU A 116 13.38 9.16 -4.45
CA LEU A 116 12.20 10.03 -4.48
C LEU A 116 12.00 10.68 -5.85
N ASN A 117 13.09 11.07 -6.51
CA ASN A 117 13.05 11.70 -7.83
C ASN A 117 12.58 10.76 -8.94
N ARG A 118 12.52 9.44 -8.70
CA ARG A 118 12.00 8.45 -9.65
C ARG A 118 10.54 8.11 -9.44
N LEU A 119 9.97 8.50 -8.30
CA LEU A 119 8.56 8.34 -8.04
C LEU A 119 7.78 9.37 -8.84
N THR A 120 6.77 8.91 -9.57
CA THR A 120 5.90 9.81 -10.34
C THR A 120 5.11 10.74 -9.44
N ASN A 121 4.62 10.25 -8.29
CA ASN A 121 3.86 11.04 -7.34
C ASN A 121 3.89 10.40 -5.95
N ILE A 122 3.77 11.23 -4.91
CA ILE A 122 3.66 10.78 -3.52
C ILE A 122 2.27 11.17 -3.01
N LEU A 123 1.45 10.17 -2.71
CA LEU A 123 0.09 10.34 -2.21
C LEU A 123 0.04 10.15 -0.71
N VAL A 124 -0.32 11.21 0.03
CA VAL A 124 -0.54 11.13 1.47
C VAL A 124 -2.03 10.90 1.72
N PHE A 125 -2.35 9.81 2.41
CA PHE A 125 -3.73 9.46 2.77
C PHE A 125 -4.20 10.27 3.97
N ASN A 126 -5.43 10.80 3.88
CA ASN A 126 -6.08 11.42 5.02
C ASN A 126 -6.57 10.34 6.00
N PRO A 127 -6.55 10.62 7.31
CA PRO A 127 -7.17 9.75 8.29
C PRO A 127 -8.67 9.56 8.03
N LEU A 128 -9.16 8.37 8.34
CA LEU A 128 -10.58 8.05 8.19
C LEU A 128 -11.40 8.77 9.26
N ASN A 129 -12.44 9.49 8.83
CA ASN A 129 -13.42 10.06 9.74
C ASN A 129 -14.59 9.09 9.98
N ILE A 130 -15.49 9.44 10.90
CA ILE A 130 -16.64 8.61 11.28
C ILE A 130 -17.54 8.27 10.07
N ASN A 131 -17.73 9.21 9.15
CA ASN A 131 -18.58 9.01 7.97
C ASN A 131 -17.92 8.03 7.00
N ASN A 132 -16.61 8.15 6.77
CA ASN A 132 -15.84 7.20 5.99
C ASN A 132 -15.92 5.78 6.59
N LEU A 133 -15.76 5.67 7.91
CA LEU A 133 -15.84 4.39 8.61
C LEU A 133 -17.24 3.77 8.55
N LEU A 134 -18.31 4.57 8.62
CA LEU A 134 -19.68 4.10 8.42
C LEU A 134 -19.90 3.53 7.01
N LEU A 135 -19.37 4.20 5.99
CA LEU A 135 -19.41 3.69 4.60
C LEU A 135 -18.63 2.38 4.45
N ILE A 136 -17.48 2.26 5.11
CA ILE A 136 -16.68 1.03 5.14
C ILE A 136 -17.45 -0.09 5.85
N CYS A 137 -18.10 0.20 6.97
CA CYS A 137 -18.95 -0.74 7.69
C CYS A 137 -20.08 -1.25 6.77
N ASP A 138 -20.75 -0.36 6.04
CA ASP A 138 -21.80 -0.71 5.09
C ASP A 138 -21.29 -1.60 3.95
N LYS A 139 -20.10 -1.31 3.43
CA LYS A 139 -19.44 -2.15 2.42
C LYS A 139 -19.26 -3.58 2.94
N PHE A 140 -18.71 -3.75 4.14
CA PHE A 140 -18.50 -5.08 4.72
C PHE A 140 -19.81 -5.82 5.01
N ILE A 141 -20.84 -5.12 5.50
CA ILE A 141 -22.17 -5.70 5.72
C ILE A 141 -22.74 -6.22 4.38
N ASN A 142 -22.58 -5.47 3.29
CA ASN A 142 -23.04 -5.88 1.98
C ASN A 142 -22.25 -7.06 1.42
N GLU A 143 -20.93 -7.13 1.64
CA GLU A 143 -20.13 -8.29 1.27
C GLU A 143 -20.60 -9.56 2.00
N ILE A 144 -20.95 -9.45 3.29
CA ILE A 144 -21.50 -10.56 4.07
C ILE A 144 -22.85 -11.01 3.50
N LYS A 145 -23.75 -10.06 3.20
CA LYS A 145 -25.05 -10.37 2.58
C LYS A 145 -24.88 -11.11 1.26
N ASN A 146 -23.95 -10.66 0.41
CA ASN A 146 -23.67 -11.30 -0.87
C ASN A 146 -23.14 -12.73 -0.66
N LYS A 147 -22.25 -12.95 0.31
CA LYS A 147 -21.78 -14.30 0.65
C LYS A 147 -22.92 -15.21 1.09
N LEU A 148 -23.80 -14.74 1.98
CA LEU A 148 -24.96 -15.52 2.43
C LEU A 148 -25.90 -15.91 1.29
N TYR A 149 -26.16 -14.96 0.38
CA TYR A 149 -26.96 -15.20 -0.82
C TYR A 149 -26.34 -16.28 -1.72
N ILE A 150 -25.03 -16.19 -2.00
CA ILE A 150 -24.29 -17.19 -2.80
C ILE A 150 -24.38 -18.58 -2.16
N HIS A 151 -24.33 -18.66 -0.83
CA HIS A 151 -24.46 -19.91 -0.08
C HIS A 151 -25.91 -20.38 0.13
N LYS A 152 -26.91 -19.71 -0.49
CA LYS A 152 -28.34 -20.02 -0.37
C LYS A 152 -28.85 -20.02 1.08
N LEU A 153 -28.21 -19.24 1.95
CA LEU A 153 -28.67 -19.03 3.31
C LEU A 153 -29.70 -17.89 3.30
N ASN A 154 -30.95 -18.21 3.60
CA ASN A 154 -32.05 -17.25 3.58
C ASN A 154 -32.08 -16.38 4.85
N ILE A 155 -30.96 -15.69 5.13
CA ILE A 155 -30.80 -14.83 6.30
C ILE A 155 -30.86 -13.37 5.86
N LEU A 156 -31.80 -12.61 6.43
CA LEU A 156 -31.91 -11.17 6.25
C LEU A 156 -31.15 -10.45 7.36
N ILE A 157 -30.10 -9.70 6.98
CA ILE A 157 -29.33 -8.88 7.92
C ILE A 157 -29.78 -7.43 7.84
N TYR A 158 -30.27 -6.92 8.97
CA TYR A 158 -30.55 -5.49 9.16
C TYR A 158 -29.80 -5.00 10.40
N ILE A 159 -28.90 -4.04 10.21
CA ILE A 159 -28.15 -3.42 11.29
C ILE A 159 -28.59 -1.97 11.39
N GLN A 160 -29.11 -1.58 12.55
CA GLN A 160 -29.54 -0.22 12.82
C GLN A 160 -28.35 0.74 12.83
N TYR A 161 -28.58 2.00 12.43
CA TYR A 161 -27.53 3.03 12.36
C TYR A 161 -26.77 3.21 13.68
N HIS A 162 -27.46 3.21 14.81
CA HIS A 162 -26.84 3.37 16.11
C HIS A 162 -25.82 2.27 16.42
N ILE A 163 -26.11 1.02 16.03
CA ILE A 163 -25.20 -0.11 16.18
C ILE A 163 -23.97 0.08 15.29
N LYS A 164 -24.14 0.52 14.04
CA LYS A 164 -23.01 0.83 13.15
C LYS A 164 -22.12 1.92 13.72
N TYR A 165 -22.74 2.96 14.29
CA TYR A 165 -22.02 4.06 14.93
C TYR A 165 -21.20 3.58 16.13
N ILE A 166 -21.74 2.68 16.95
CA ILE A 166 -21.00 2.07 18.06
C ILE A 166 -19.83 1.24 17.52
N ILE A 167 -20.07 0.37 16.53
CA ILE A 167 -19.02 -0.49 15.92
C ILE A 167 -17.86 0.34 15.39
N VAL A 168 -18.16 1.47 14.74
CA VAL A 168 -17.16 2.36 14.14
C VAL A 168 -16.34 3.15 15.19
N LYS A 169 -16.83 3.26 16.42
CA LYS A 169 -16.19 4.01 17.50
C LYS A 169 -15.35 3.13 18.44
N LEU A 170 -15.55 1.81 18.39
CA LEU A 170 -14.73 0.82 19.10
C LEU A 170 -13.32 0.75 18.49
#